data_AF-A0A2V5MRE2-F1
#
_entry.id   AF-A0A2V5MRE2-F1
#
_cell.length_a   1.000
_cell.length_b   1.000
_cell.length_c   1.000
_cell.angle_alpha   90.00
_cell.angle_beta   90.00
_cell.angle_gamma   90.00
#
_symmetry.space_group_name_H-M   'P 1'
#
loop_
_entity.id
_entity.type
_entity.pdbx_description
1 polymer ?
#
loop_
_entity_poly.entity_id
_entity_poly.type
_entity_poly.pdbx_seq_one_letter_code
_entity_poly.pdbx_strand_id
1 'polypeptide(L)'
;MLLDYGNAVLGSLRPGMVYVGGTDPGRFIPTLLNETSDGERHIIVTQNALADQTYLDYVSFLYRDRFDTLTKEDSERAFQEYLADAQKRLQHDQQFPNEPKQIRPGEDVHMTDNRVQVSGQVAVMAINEKLFQTLMEKNPNASFAMEESFPFNSTFADATALGPILELRVRDDQNTLTRERAAQSVDYWRATAQQILSDPEARESAEVLKTYSKLVSSQGGLFANRNYPAEAEQAFRLANEICPYSPEAVFRLVNLLVGQNRIADALPVAENAVKVEPENSQFRSLVEQLKKMKK
;
A
#
# COMPACT_ATOMS: atom_id res chain seq x y z
N MET A 1 9.48 -18.35 8.19
CA MET A 1 8.43 -17.31 8.35
C MET A 1 8.76 -15.98 7.68
N LEU A 2 9.61 -15.11 8.25
CA LEU A 2 9.99 -13.85 7.57
C LEU A 2 11.05 -14.04 6.48
N LEU A 3 11.91 -15.05 6.62
CA LEU A 3 12.82 -15.45 5.54
C LEU A 3 12.05 -16.02 4.35
N ASP A 4 11.01 -16.83 4.60
CA ASP A 4 10.13 -17.38 3.55
C ASP A 4 9.33 -16.26 2.87
N TYR A 5 8.87 -15.26 3.62
CA TYR A 5 8.32 -14.02 3.07
C TYR A 5 9.30 -13.37 2.09
N GLY A 6 10.55 -13.16 2.50
CA GLY A 6 11.57 -12.54 1.64
C GLY A 6 11.88 -13.37 0.40
N ASN A 7 11.97 -14.70 0.55
CA ASN A 7 12.17 -15.63 -0.56
C ASN A 7 10.97 -15.64 -1.52
N ALA A 8 9.74 -15.57 -1.02
CA ALA A 8 8.54 -15.49 -1.85
C ALA A 8 8.48 -14.15 -2.63
N VAL A 9 8.85 -13.04 -1.98
CA VAL A 9 8.94 -11.72 -2.61
C VAL A 9 10.00 -11.71 -3.71
N LEU A 10 11.25 -12.05 -3.40
CA LEU A 10 12.33 -12.03 -4.38
C LEU A 10 12.15 -13.10 -5.47
N GLY A 11 11.66 -14.29 -5.10
CA GLY A 11 11.38 -15.37 -6.05
C GLY A 11 10.27 -15.05 -7.05
N SER A 12 9.46 -14.02 -6.78
CA SER A 12 8.46 -13.53 -7.72
C SER A 12 9.03 -12.55 -8.75
N LEU A 13 10.22 -12.00 -8.51
CA LEU A 13 10.85 -11.03 -9.41
C LEU A 13 11.42 -11.72 -10.64
N ARG A 14 11.07 -11.17 -11.82
CA ARG A 14 11.72 -11.55 -13.07
C ARG A 14 13.05 -10.82 -13.23
N PRO A 15 13.96 -11.32 -14.07
CA PRO A 15 15.24 -10.66 -14.30
C PRO A 15 15.09 -9.18 -14.68
N GLY A 16 15.92 -8.33 -14.09
CA GLY A 16 15.90 -6.88 -14.32
C GLY A 16 14.74 -6.11 -13.69
N MET A 17 13.81 -6.75 -12.97
CA MET A 17 12.75 -6.02 -12.26
C MET A 17 13.34 -5.16 -11.13
N VAL A 18 12.82 -3.94 -11.02
CA VAL A 18 13.05 -3.03 -9.89
C VAL A 18 12.05 -3.37 -8.79
N TYR A 19 12.53 -3.54 -7.56
CA TYR A 19 11.67 -3.83 -6.42
C TYR A 19 11.55 -2.60 -5.50
N VAL A 20 10.33 -2.32 -5.08
CA VAL A 20 9.96 -1.21 -4.20
C VAL A 20 9.42 -1.79 -2.89
N GLY A 21 10.20 -1.66 -1.82
CA GLY A 21 9.80 -2.09 -0.47
C GLY A 21 9.05 -0.98 0.27
N GLY A 22 7.82 -1.27 0.69
CA GLY A 22 6.95 -0.34 1.39
C GLY A 22 7.07 -0.44 2.90
N THR A 23 7.04 -1.63 3.47
CA THR A 23 7.13 -1.81 4.93
C THR A 23 8.56 -2.06 5.39
N ASP A 24 8.80 -2.01 6.70
CA ASP A 24 10.12 -2.34 7.25
C ASP A 24 10.52 -3.78 6.86
N PRO A 25 9.69 -4.83 7.07
CA PRO A 25 9.96 -6.16 6.53
C PRO A 25 10.16 -6.17 5.01
N GLY A 26 9.30 -5.45 4.27
CA GLY A 26 9.33 -5.39 2.82
C GLY A 26 10.55 -4.69 2.25
N ARG A 27 11.19 -3.78 2.97
CA ARG A 27 12.47 -3.19 2.57
C ARG A 27 13.64 -4.02 3.06
N PHE A 28 13.74 -4.33 4.35
CA PHE A 28 14.97 -4.86 4.93
C PHE A 28 15.22 -6.32 4.57
N ILE A 29 14.20 -7.18 4.59
CA ILE A 29 14.39 -8.61 4.33
C ILE A 29 14.77 -8.87 2.86
N PRO A 30 14.05 -8.34 1.85
CA PRO A 30 14.46 -8.50 0.46
C PRO A 30 15.82 -7.86 0.18
N THR A 31 16.18 -6.75 0.84
CA THR A 31 17.52 -6.16 0.70
C THR A 31 18.59 -7.13 1.20
N LEU A 32 18.44 -7.68 2.40
CA LEU A 32 19.40 -8.63 2.97
C LEU A 32 19.58 -9.86 2.06
N LEU A 33 18.46 -10.46 1.61
CA LEU A 33 18.49 -11.63 0.73
C LEU A 33 19.08 -11.32 -0.65
N ASN A 34 18.77 -10.14 -1.21
CA ASN A 34 19.36 -9.68 -2.45
C ASN A 34 20.88 -9.56 -2.32
N GLU A 35 21.40 -9.03 -1.21
CA GLU A 35 22.85 -8.87 -1.00
C GLU A 35 23.58 -10.19 -0.69
N THR A 36 22.90 -11.17 -0.12
CA THR A 36 23.52 -12.40 0.41
C THR A 36 23.31 -13.64 -0.46
N SER A 37 22.38 -13.62 -1.40
CA SER A 37 22.14 -14.76 -2.31
C SER A 37 23.12 -14.78 -3.48
N ASP A 38 23.21 -15.91 -4.20
CA ASP A 38 23.97 -16.00 -5.45
C ASP A 38 23.17 -15.54 -6.69
N GLY A 39 21.95 -15.05 -6.49
CA GLY A 39 21.03 -14.63 -7.57
C GLY A 39 21.37 -13.26 -8.17
N GLU A 40 20.55 -12.84 -9.14
CA GLU A 40 20.64 -11.48 -9.70
C GLU A 40 20.51 -10.43 -8.59
N ARG A 41 21.35 -9.40 -8.65
CA ARG A 41 21.21 -8.20 -7.83
C ARG A 41 20.20 -7.26 -8.46
N HIS A 42 19.00 -7.25 -7.91
CA HIS A 42 17.93 -6.33 -8.27
C HIS A 42 18.22 -4.92 -7.75
N ILE A 43 17.63 -3.93 -8.41
CA ILE A 43 17.55 -2.56 -7.87
C ILE A 43 16.44 -2.55 -6.82
N ILE A 44 16.79 -2.25 -5.57
CA ILE A 44 15.85 -2.24 -4.45
C ILE A 44 15.78 -0.82 -3.87
N VAL A 45 14.60 -0.21 -3.96
CA VAL A 45 14.28 1.12 -3.40
C VAL A 45 13.15 1.01 -2.38
N THR A 46 12.90 2.07 -1.59
CA THR A 46 11.76 2.14 -0.68
C THR A 46 10.73 3.15 -1.15
N GLN A 47 9.46 2.83 -0.89
CA GLN A 47 8.33 3.70 -1.16
C GLN A 47 8.33 5.00 -0.33
N ASN A 48 8.79 4.94 0.93
CA ASN A 48 8.48 6.00 1.91
C ASN A 48 9.50 7.13 2.00
N ALA A 49 10.66 6.98 1.37
CA ALA A 49 11.76 7.94 1.48
C ALA A 49 12.04 8.69 0.17
N LEU A 50 11.16 8.62 -0.83
CA LEU A 50 11.40 9.24 -2.14
C LEU A 50 11.53 10.77 -2.06
N ALA A 51 10.91 11.41 -1.06
CA ALA A 51 11.04 12.83 -0.77
C ALA A 51 12.26 13.21 0.09
N ASP A 52 13.01 12.24 0.63
CA ASP A 52 14.20 12.49 1.45
C ASP A 52 15.46 12.61 0.58
N GLN A 53 16.11 13.78 0.61
CA GLN A 53 17.27 14.05 -0.23
C GLN A 53 18.45 13.12 0.08
N THR A 54 18.69 12.80 1.35
CA THR A 54 19.79 11.90 1.74
C THR A 54 19.56 10.50 1.18
N TYR A 55 18.30 10.06 1.18
CA TYR A 55 17.91 8.80 0.55
C TYR A 55 18.09 8.83 -0.97
N LEU A 56 17.72 9.93 -1.64
CA LEU A 56 17.95 10.07 -3.09
C LEU A 56 19.44 10.01 -3.44
N ASP A 57 20.29 10.67 -2.65
CA ASP A 57 21.74 10.63 -2.81
C ASP A 57 22.29 9.20 -2.63
N TYR A 58 21.75 8.45 -1.67
CA TYR A 58 22.09 7.04 -1.45
C TYR A 58 21.67 6.14 -2.62
N VAL A 59 20.45 6.29 -3.15
CA VAL A 59 19.97 5.52 -4.32
C VAL A 59 20.81 5.83 -5.55
N SER A 60 21.15 7.11 -5.77
CA SER A 60 22.05 7.56 -6.84
C SER A 60 23.44 6.93 -6.68
N PHE A 61 24.01 6.96 -5.48
CA PHE A 61 25.30 6.34 -5.20
C PHE A 61 25.33 4.85 -5.57
N LEU A 62 24.27 4.11 -5.27
CA LEU A 62 24.21 2.67 -5.54
C LEU A 62 23.94 2.32 -7.00
N TYR A 63 23.06 3.06 -7.68
CA TYR A 63 22.43 2.55 -8.90
C TYR A 63 22.57 3.44 -10.13
N ARG A 64 23.16 4.64 -10.03
CA ARG A 64 23.22 5.61 -11.15
C ARG A 64 23.79 5.06 -12.46
N ASP A 65 24.64 4.04 -12.41
CA ASP A 65 25.27 3.45 -13.59
C ASP A 65 24.31 2.54 -14.39
N ARG A 66 23.17 2.14 -13.80
CA ARG A 66 22.18 1.24 -14.42
C ARG A 66 20.71 1.63 -14.18
N PHE A 67 20.45 2.77 -13.54
CA PHE A 67 19.12 3.21 -13.16
C PHE A 67 19.05 4.74 -13.12
N ASP A 68 18.09 5.34 -13.82
CA ASP A 68 17.90 6.78 -13.83
C ASP A 68 17.20 7.21 -12.53
N THR A 69 17.98 7.62 -11.53
CA THR A 69 17.47 7.97 -10.19
C THR A 69 16.82 9.34 -10.17
N LEU A 70 15.99 9.61 -9.15
CA LEU A 70 15.45 10.94 -8.89
C LEU A 70 16.56 11.93 -8.53
N THR A 71 16.42 13.18 -8.93
CA THR A 71 17.31 14.27 -8.55
C THR A 71 16.67 15.19 -7.51
N LYS A 72 17.47 16.12 -6.97
CA LYS A 72 16.96 17.17 -6.11
C LYS A 72 15.91 18.03 -6.82
N GLU A 73 16.12 18.34 -8.09
CA GLU A 73 15.18 19.12 -8.91
C GLU A 73 13.85 18.38 -9.12
N ASP A 74 13.89 17.05 -9.27
CA ASP A 74 12.66 16.23 -9.34
C ASP A 74 11.87 16.33 -8.03
N SER A 75 12.56 16.25 -6.87
CA SER A 75 11.97 16.45 -5.54
C SER A 75 11.34 17.84 -5.40
N GLU A 76 12.12 18.90 -5.65
CA GLU A 76 11.66 20.29 -5.57
C GLU A 76 10.42 20.54 -6.46
N ARG A 77 10.41 19.98 -7.68
CA ARG A 77 9.25 20.06 -8.59
C ARG A 77 8.03 19.34 -8.02
N ALA A 78 8.18 18.12 -7.50
CA ALA A 78 7.06 17.36 -6.92
C ALA A 78 6.44 18.07 -5.71
N PHE A 79 7.27 18.67 -4.84
CA PHE A 79 6.81 19.50 -3.72
C PHE A 79 6.05 20.74 -4.21
N GLN A 80 6.59 21.47 -5.19
CA GLN A 80 5.93 22.67 -5.74
C GLN A 80 4.57 22.35 -6.36
N GLU A 81 4.50 21.29 -7.17
CA GLU A 81 3.25 20.84 -7.78
C GLU A 81 2.22 20.42 -6.73
N TYR A 82 2.65 19.67 -5.70
CA TYR A 82 1.77 19.26 -4.61
C TYR A 82 1.21 20.46 -3.84
N LEU A 83 2.07 21.42 -3.47
CA LEU A 83 1.65 22.63 -2.75
C LEU A 83 0.67 23.48 -3.58
N ALA A 84 0.93 23.62 -4.88
CA ALA A 84 0.05 24.36 -5.79
C ALA A 84 -1.32 23.68 -5.94
N ASP A 85 -1.37 22.35 -6.00
CA ASP A 85 -2.61 21.57 -6.02
C ASP A 85 -3.36 21.67 -4.68
N ALA A 86 -2.68 21.45 -3.56
CA ALA A 86 -3.25 21.56 -2.21
C ALA A 86 -3.82 22.97 -1.94
N GLN A 87 -3.15 24.02 -2.42
CA GLN A 87 -3.65 25.39 -2.34
C GLN A 87 -4.99 25.56 -3.05
N LYS A 88 -5.12 25.04 -4.28
CA LYS A 88 -6.36 25.11 -5.06
C LYS A 88 -7.49 24.37 -4.38
N ARG A 89 -7.22 23.17 -3.85
CA ARG A 89 -8.21 22.36 -3.12
C ARG A 89 -8.66 23.02 -1.82
N LEU A 90 -7.72 23.65 -1.09
CA LEU A 90 -8.06 24.42 0.11
C LEU A 90 -8.92 25.65 -0.23
N GLN A 91 -8.56 26.41 -1.27
CA GLN A 91 -9.33 27.57 -1.72
C GLN A 91 -10.74 27.18 -2.17
N HIS A 92 -10.85 26.08 -2.93
CA HIS A 92 -12.15 25.51 -3.29
C HIS A 92 -12.99 25.23 -2.04
N ASP A 93 -12.44 24.49 -1.07
CA ASP A 93 -13.20 24.08 0.12
C ASP A 93 -13.63 25.25 1.02
N GLN A 94 -12.92 26.38 0.95
CA GLN A 94 -13.26 27.64 1.60
C GLN A 94 -14.33 28.43 0.83
N GLN A 95 -14.24 28.47 -0.50
CA GLN A 95 -15.16 29.22 -1.36
C GLN A 95 -16.51 28.50 -1.54
N PHE A 96 -16.49 27.16 -1.58
CA PHE A 96 -17.63 26.30 -1.84
C PHE A 96 -17.86 25.35 -0.65
N PRO A 97 -18.26 25.86 0.53
CA PRO A 97 -18.38 25.04 1.73
C PRO A 97 -19.47 23.95 1.64
N ASN A 98 -20.40 24.09 0.70
CA ASN A 98 -21.49 23.14 0.46
C ASN A 98 -21.17 22.08 -0.61
N GLU A 99 -20.05 22.22 -1.32
CA GLU A 99 -19.59 21.24 -2.31
C GLU A 99 -18.77 20.12 -1.64
N PRO A 100 -18.63 18.95 -2.29
CA PRO A 100 -17.75 17.90 -1.79
C PRO A 100 -16.34 18.43 -1.56
N LYS A 101 -15.78 18.13 -0.38
CA LYS A 101 -14.43 18.56 -0.02
C LYS A 101 -13.39 17.97 -0.97
N GLN A 102 -12.48 18.81 -1.43
CA GLN A 102 -11.35 18.43 -2.27
C GLN A 102 -10.08 18.17 -1.45
N ILE A 103 -9.95 18.73 -0.24
CA ILE A 103 -8.92 18.29 0.70
C ILE A 103 -9.17 16.82 1.05
N ARG A 104 -8.13 15.99 0.91
CA ARG A 104 -8.28 14.54 1.06
C ARG A 104 -8.51 14.21 2.53
N PRO A 105 -9.30 13.17 2.85
CA PRO A 105 -9.43 12.70 4.22
C PRO A 105 -8.06 12.41 4.85
N GLY A 106 -7.80 12.99 6.03
CA GLY A 106 -6.53 12.82 6.77
C GLY A 106 -5.38 13.70 6.26
N GLU A 107 -5.59 14.52 5.24
CA GLU A 107 -4.64 15.53 4.80
C GLU A 107 -4.77 16.78 5.68
N ASP A 108 -3.63 17.29 6.13
CA ASP A 108 -3.56 18.50 6.95
C ASP A 108 -2.97 19.63 6.09
N VAL A 109 -3.85 20.54 5.63
CA VAL A 109 -3.51 21.67 4.76
C VAL A 109 -4.10 22.94 5.35
N HIS A 110 -3.21 23.89 5.67
CA HIS A 110 -3.59 25.17 6.27
C HIS A 110 -2.84 26.31 5.61
N MET A 111 -3.36 27.53 5.78
CA MET A 111 -2.73 28.75 5.31
C MET A 111 -2.14 29.52 6.50
N THR A 112 -0.84 29.80 6.45
CA THR A 112 -0.10 30.55 7.47
C THR A 112 0.75 31.59 6.78
N ASP A 113 0.64 32.87 7.17
CA ASP A 113 1.37 34.00 6.56
C ASP A 113 1.28 34.06 5.02
N ASN A 114 0.06 33.85 4.49
CA ASN A 114 -0.22 33.74 3.04
C ASN A 114 0.55 32.62 2.31
N ARG A 115 1.09 31.64 3.03
CA ARG A 115 1.72 30.44 2.46
C ARG A 115 0.94 29.20 2.86
N VAL A 116 0.86 28.25 1.94
CA VAL A 116 0.29 26.93 2.25
C VAL A 116 1.30 26.13 3.05
N GLN A 117 0.84 25.60 4.18
CA GLN A 117 1.55 24.64 5.00
C GLN A 117 0.84 23.30 4.91
N VAL A 118 1.62 22.24 4.77
CA VAL A 118 1.13 20.87 4.68
C VAL A 118 1.86 20.01 5.71
N SER A 119 1.11 19.15 6.38
CA SER A 119 1.65 18.27 7.41
C SER A 119 1.00 16.89 7.34
N GLY A 120 1.60 15.93 8.06
CA GLY A 120 1.06 14.58 8.18
C GLY A 120 1.42 13.63 7.04
N GLN A 121 1.17 12.34 7.30
CA GLN A 121 1.57 11.23 6.44
C GLN A 121 0.91 11.27 5.07
N VAL A 122 -0.36 11.70 4.96
CA VAL A 122 -1.08 11.73 3.68
C VAL A 122 -0.40 12.66 2.67
N ALA A 123 0.08 13.83 3.13
CA ALA A 123 0.79 14.76 2.28
C ALA A 123 2.14 14.22 1.81
N VAL A 124 2.92 13.67 2.75
CA VAL A 124 4.21 13.04 2.45
C VAL A 124 4.05 11.91 1.44
N MET A 125 3.07 11.03 1.62
CA MET A 125 2.86 9.91 0.70
C MET A 125 2.33 10.35 -0.67
N ALA A 126 1.54 11.41 -0.75
CA ALA A 126 1.13 11.99 -2.04
C ALA A 126 2.32 12.57 -2.83
N ILE A 127 3.30 13.17 -2.14
CA ILE A 127 4.55 13.64 -2.76
C ILE A 127 5.41 12.45 -3.19
N ASN A 128 5.56 11.43 -2.33
CA ASN A 128 6.27 10.19 -2.69
C ASN A 128 5.62 9.49 -3.90
N GLU A 129 4.29 9.50 -4.02
CA GLU A 129 3.58 8.94 -5.18
C GLU A 129 3.95 9.69 -6.47
N LYS A 130 3.95 11.03 -6.45
CA LYS A 130 4.40 11.85 -7.59
C LYS A 130 5.85 11.54 -7.98
N LEU A 131 6.73 11.44 -6.99
CA LEU A 131 8.13 11.12 -7.21
C LEU A 131 8.30 9.70 -7.77
N PHE A 132 7.49 8.76 -7.32
CA PHE A 132 7.48 7.42 -7.87
C PHE A 132 7.03 7.38 -9.34
N GLN A 133 6.03 8.18 -9.72
CA GLN A 133 5.63 8.36 -11.12
C GLN A 133 6.80 8.90 -11.96
N THR A 134 7.47 9.97 -11.51
CA THR A 134 8.66 10.51 -12.17
C THR A 134 9.77 9.46 -12.30
N LEU A 135 10.03 8.68 -11.26
CA LEU A 135 11.03 7.61 -11.29
C LEU A 135 10.70 6.56 -12.36
N MET A 136 9.43 6.14 -12.44
CA MET A 136 8.97 5.22 -13.48
C MET A 136 9.06 5.84 -14.88
N GLU A 137 8.74 7.12 -15.04
CA GLU A 137 8.83 7.83 -16.32
C GLU A 137 10.27 7.92 -16.84
N LYS A 138 11.24 8.19 -15.95
CA LYS A 138 12.67 8.19 -16.26
C LYS A 138 13.18 6.82 -16.70
N ASN A 139 12.52 5.74 -16.25
CA ASN A 139 12.89 4.36 -16.55
C ASN A 139 11.79 3.63 -17.35
N PRO A 140 11.51 4.04 -18.61
CA PRO A 140 10.36 3.56 -19.36
C PRO A 140 10.44 2.08 -19.77
N ASN A 141 11.63 1.48 -19.72
CA ASN A 141 11.86 0.07 -20.06
C ASN A 141 11.97 -0.84 -18.82
N ALA A 142 11.95 -0.26 -17.61
CA ALA A 142 12.01 -1.04 -16.38
C ALA A 142 10.62 -1.55 -16.00
N SER A 143 10.57 -2.80 -15.53
CA SER A 143 9.40 -3.37 -14.85
C SER A 143 9.55 -3.17 -13.34
N PHE A 144 8.45 -2.87 -12.66
CA PHE A 144 8.45 -2.58 -11.24
C PHE A 144 7.59 -3.60 -10.49
N ALA A 145 8.09 -4.08 -9.37
CA ALA A 145 7.33 -4.83 -8.39
C ALA A 145 7.30 -4.05 -7.08
N MET A 146 6.17 -4.11 -6.38
CA MET A 146 5.92 -3.28 -5.22
C MET A 146 5.29 -4.10 -4.10
N GLU A 147 5.99 -4.10 -2.97
CA GLU A 147 5.38 -4.34 -1.68
C GLU A 147 4.90 -2.99 -1.14
N GLU A 148 3.59 -2.85 -0.94
CA GLU A 148 2.96 -1.56 -0.68
C GLU A 148 2.89 -1.28 0.83
N SER A 149 3.29 -0.09 1.29
CA SER A 149 2.93 0.44 2.61
C SER A 149 1.71 1.36 2.58
N PHE A 150 1.64 2.25 1.60
CA PHE A 150 0.54 3.20 1.42
C PHE A 150 0.03 3.09 -0.01
N PRO A 151 -1.29 3.11 -0.28
CA PRO A 151 -1.78 3.01 -1.65
C PRO A 151 -1.28 4.16 -2.53
N PHE A 152 -0.57 3.81 -3.60
CA PHE A 152 -0.30 4.73 -4.71
C PHE A 152 -1.36 4.48 -5.78
N ASN A 153 -2.53 5.12 -5.62
CA ASN A 153 -3.69 4.87 -6.48
C ASN A 153 -3.40 5.06 -7.98
N SER A 154 -2.44 5.92 -8.33
CA SER A 154 -1.97 6.12 -9.70
C SER A 154 -1.35 4.88 -10.34
N THR A 155 -0.84 3.93 -9.55
CA THR A 155 -0.21 2.71 -10.07
C THR A 155 -1.21 1.61 -10.37
N PHE A 156 -2.40 1.64 -9.77
CA PHE A 156 -3.39 0.56 -9.88
C PHE A 156 -3.94 0.39 -11.30
N ALA A 157 -3.97 1.44 -12.12
CA ALA A 157 -4.50 1.39 -13.48
C ALA A 157 -3.82 0.31 -14.34
N ASP A 158 -2.52 0.11 -14.14
CA ASP A 158 -1.71 -0.84 -14.90
C ASP A 158 -1.01 -1.84 -13.98
N ALA A 159 -1.61 -2.15 -12.83
CA ALA A 159 -1.08 -3.13 -11.87
C ALA A 159 -1.77 -4.49 -11.98
N THR A 160 -1.02 -5.54 -11.62
CA THR A 160 -1.50 -6.92 -11.52
C THR A 160 -0.91 -7.60 -10.29
N ALA A 161 -1.46 -8.74 -9.88
CA ALA A 161 -0.87 -9.54 -8.81
C ALA A 161 0.39 -10.26 -9.31
N LEU A 162 1.46 -10.26 -8.51
CA LEU A 162 2.71 -10.96 -8.78
C LEU A 162 3.14 -11.70 -7.50
N GLY A 163 2.75 -12.97 -7.40
CA GLY A 163 2.92 -13.75 -6.17
C GLY A 163 2.33 -12.98 -4.96
N PRO A 164 3.12 -12.70 -3.90
CA PRO A 164 2.65 -11.95 -2.75
C PRO A 164 2.56 -10.43 -2.94
N ILE A 165 3.11 -9.88 -4.02
CA ILE A 165 3.27 -8.43 -4.22
C ILE A 165 2.50 -7.95 -5.46
N LEU A 166 2.64 -6.67 -5.80
CA LEU A 166 2.07 -6.08 -7.00
C LEU A 166 3.15 -5.96 -8.07
N GLU A 167 2.80 -6.25 -9.32
CA GLU A 167 3.56 -5.79 -10.47
C GLU A 167 2.88 -4.54 -11.04
N LEU A 168 3.67 -3.55 -11.42
CA LEU A 168 3.21 -2.24 -11.89
C LEU A 168 3.62 -2.01 -13.35
N ARG A 169 2.85 -1.17 -14.04
CA ARG A 169 3.04 -0.83 -15.47
C ARG A 169 3.05 -2.06 -16.36
N VAL A 170 2.12 -2.98 -16.13
CA VAL A 170 1.89 -4.12 -16.99
C VAL A 170 1.38 -3.62 -18.34
N ARG A 171 2.17 -3.84 -19.39
CA ARG A 171 1.85 -3.33 -20.75
C ARG A 171 1.38 -4.41 -21.71
N ASP A 172 1.53 -5.68 -21.37
CA ASP A 172 1.09 -6.79 -22.21
C ASP A 172 -0.26 -7.31 -21.76
N ASP A 173 -1.14 -7.62 -22.72
CA ASP A 173 -2.50 -8.08 -22.47
C ASP A 173 -2.56 -9.39 -21.65
N GLN A 174 -1.51 -10.21 -21.74
CA GLN A 174 -1.44 -11.52 -21.08
C GLN A 174 -1.29 -11.39 -19.55
N ASN A 175 -0.61 -10.35 -19.10
CA ASN A 175 -0.33 -10.10 -17.69
C ASN A 175 -1.30 -9.09 -17.06
N THR A 176 -2.16 -8.44 -17.86
CA THR A 176 -3.17 -7.53 -17.33
C THR A 176 -4.02 -8.20 -16.24
N LEU A 177 -4.41 -7.44 -15.24
CA LEU A 177 -5.28 -7.97 -14.20
C LEU A 177 -6.64 -8.31 -14.80
N THR A 178 -7.01 -9.59 -14.71
CA THR A 178 -8.34 -10.11 -15.02
C THR A 178 -9.00 -10.63 -13.74
N ARG A 179 -10.31 -10.89 -13.80
CA ARG A 179 -11.01 -11.56 -12.70
C ARG A 179 -10.36 -12.91 -12.35
N GLU A 180 -9.98 -13.68 -13.36
CA GLU A 180 -9.35 -14.98 -13.17
C GLU A 180 -8.02 -14.85 -12.42
N ARG A 181 -7.17 -13.90 -12.80
CA ARG A 181 -5.92 -13.62 -12.08
C ARG A 181 -6.15 -13.14 -10.65
N ALA A 182 -7.15 -12.29 -10.42
CA ALA A 182 -7.53 -11.88 -9.07
C ALA A 182 -7.97 -13.08 -8.22
N ALA A 183 -8.78 -13.98 -8.79
CA ALA A 183 -9.19 -15.22 -8.11
C ALA A 183 -8.02 -16.16 -7.82
N GLN A 184 -7.10 -16.36 -8.78
CA GLN A 184 -5.87 -17.14 -8.56
C GLN A 184 -5.01 -16.56 -7.43
N SER A 185 -4.94 -15.23 -7.33
CA SER A 185 -4.24 -14.56 -6.24
C SER A 185 -4.91 -14.81 -4.88
N VAL A 186 -6.25 -14.79 -4.84
CA VAL A 186 -6.99 -15.14 -3.63
C VAL A 186 -6.75 -16.59 -3.23
N ASP A 187 -6.68 -17.53 -4.19
CA ASP A 187 -6.38 -18.94 -3.92
C ASP A 187 -4.96 -19.12 -3.34
N TYR A 188 -3.97 -18.42 -3.91
CA TYR A 188 -2.62 -18.35 -3.34
C TYR A 188 -2.65 -17.86 -1.88
N TRP A 189 -3.40 -16.78 -1.61
CA TRP A 189 -3.50 -16.23 -0.27
C TRP A 189 -4.25 -17.11 0.71
N ARG A 190 -5.24 -17.88 0.24
CA ARG A 190 -5.95 -18.86 1.08
C ARG A 190 -5.00 -19.97 1.52
N ALA A 191 -4.19 -20.50 0.62
CA ALA A 191 -3.18 -21.50 0.95
C ALA A 191 -2.12 -20.93 1.91
N THR A 192 -1.65 -19.71 1.64
CA THR A 192 -0.66 -19.02 2.49
C THR A 192 -1.21 -18.75 3.89
N ALA A 193 -2.45 -18.25 4.01
CA ALA A 193 -3.10 -18.02 5.29
C ALA A 193 -3.22 -19.30 6.11
N GLN A 194 -3.60 -20.41 5.49
CA GLN A 194 -3.65 -21.72 6.16
C GLN A 194 -2.28 -22.15 6.69
N GLN A 195 -1.22 -21.95 5.91
CA GLN A 195 0.15 -22.29 6.35
C GLN A 195 0.56 -21.43 7.55
N ILE A 196 0.41 -20.10 7.46
CA ILE A 196 0.77 -19.17 8.53
C ILE A 196 -0.04 -19.45 9.80
N LEU A 197 -1.34 -19.71 9.69
CA LEU A 197 -2.18 -19.98 10.85
C LEU A 197 -2.00 -21.39 11.43
N SER A 198 -1.42 -22.32 10.67
CA SER A 198 -1.09 -23.66 11.18
C SER A 198 0.26 -23.70 11.91
N ASP A 199 1.15 -22.76 11.63
CA ASP A 199 2.47 -22.65 12.26
C ASP A 199 2.35 -21.98 13.66
N PRO A 200 2.68 -22.68 14.76
CA PRO A 200 2.66 -22.11 16.10
C PRO A 200 3.57 -20.89 16.27
N GLU A 201 4.76 -20.89 15.66
CA GLU A 201 5.72 -19.78 15.78
C GLU A 201 5.17 -18.53 15.08
N ALA A 202 4.48 -18.72 13.95
CA ALA A 202 3.90 -17.62 13.18
C ALA A 202 2.73 -16.99 13.92
N ARG A 203 1.88 -17.81 14.54
CA ARG A 203 0.74 -17.35 15.33
C ARG A 203 1.13 -16.54 16.56
N GLU A 204 2.30 -16.79 17.13
CA GLU A 204 2.81 -16.03 18.28
C GLU A 204 3.59 -14.77 17.86
N SER A 205 3.93 -14.63 16.58
CA SER A 205 4.69 -13.50 16.05
C SER A 205 3.78 -12.42 15.47
N ALA A 206 3.55 -11.37 16.26
CA ALA A 206 2.75 -10.24 15.79
C ALA A 206 3.32 -9.56 14.53
N GLU A 207 4.65 -9.59 14.37
CA GLU A 207 5.32 -9.06 13.18
C GLU A 207 5.00 -9.88 11.93
N VAL A 208 5.04 -11.21 12.03
CA VAL A 208 4.69 -12.11 10.91
C VAL A 208 3.24 -11.93 10.52
N LEU A 209 2.32 -11.95 11.49
CA LEU A 209 0.88 -11.80 11.21
C LEU A 209 0.59 -10.45 10.55
N LYS A 210 1.17 -9.35 11.04
CA LYS A 210 1.03 -8.03 10.43
C LYS A 210 1.61 -7.98 9.01
N THR A 211 2.81 -8.55 8.81
CA THR A 211 3.49 -8.58 7.51
C THR A 211 2.68 -9.30 6.44
N TYR A 212 2.21 -10.52 6.74
CA TYR A 212 1.41 -11.28 5.77
C TYR A 212 0.01 -10.70 5.56
N SER A 213 -0.64 -10.22 6.64
CA SER A 213 -1.92 -9.52 6.54
C SER A 213 -1.83 -8.28 5.65
N LYS A 214 -0.71 -7.55 5.72
CA LYS A 214 -0.46 -6.36 4.89
C LYS A 214 -0.43 -6.69 3.40
N LEU A 215 0.32 -7.71 3.00
CA LEU A 215 0.46 -8.09 1.59
C LEU A 215 -0.88 -8.44 0.92
N VAL A 216 -1.66 -9.32 1.56
CA VAL A 216 -2.98 -9.72 1.02
C VAL A 216 -3.96 -8.54 1.05
N SER A 217 -3.87 -7.67 2.05
CA SER A 217 -4.67 -6.45 2.13
C SER A 217 -4.36 -5.49 0.98
N SER A 218 -3.09 -5.30 0.61
CA SER A 218 -2.71 -4.46 -0.54
C SER A 218 -3.24 -4.99 -1.86
N GLN A 219 -3.20 -6.31 -2.10
CA GLN A 219 -3.86 -6.91 -3.27
C GLN A 219 -5.39 -6.75 -3.25
N GLY A 220 -6.03 -6.88 -2.08
CA GLY A 220 -7.45 -6.56 -1.92
C GLY A 220 -7.76 -5.10 -2.30
N GLY A 221 -6.86 -4.17 -1.96
CA GLY A 221 -6.91 -2.77 -2.39
C GLY A 221 -6.88 -2.60 -3.91
N LEU A 222 -5.96 -3.29 -4.59
CA LEU A 222 -5.91 -3.34 -6.05
C LEU A 222 -7.23 -3.88 -6.63
N PHE A 223 -7.73 -5.02 -6.11
CA PHE A 223 -8.95 -5.64 -6.61
C PHE A 223 -10.17 -4.73 -6.43
N ALA A 224 -10.29 -4.05 -5.29
CA ALA A 224 -11.37 -3.08 -5.06
C ALA A 224 -11.30 -1.92 -6.06
N ASN A 225 -10.10 -1.35 -6.28
CA ASN A 225 -9.92 -0.26 -7.24
C ASN A 225 -10.24 -0.68 -8.68
N ARG A 226 -9.90 -1.92 -9.03
CA ARG A 226 -10.11 -2.52 -10.35
C ARG A 226 -11.50 -3.11 -10.56
N ASN A 227 -12.43 -2.83 -9.64
CA ASN A 227 -13.83 -3.25 -9.70
C ASN A 227 -14.00 -4.79 -9.71
N TYR A 228 -13.20 -5.49 -8.91
CA TYR A 228 -13.32 -6.91 -8.56
C TYR A 228 -13.74 -7.06 -7.09
N PRO A 229 -14.98 -6.67 -6.73
CA PRO A 229 -15.39 -6.55 -5.32
C PRO A 229 -15.47 -7.88 -4.58
N ALA A 230 -15.74 -8.98 -5.29
CA ALA A 230 -15.80 -10.32 -4.67
C ALA A 230 -14.40 -10.78 -4.25
N GLU A 231 -13.42 -10.62 -5.14
CA GLU A 231 -12.02 -10.96 -4.89
C GLU A 231 -11.41 -10.02 -3.84
N ALA A 232 -11.76 -8.73 -3.88
CA ALA A 232 -11.37 -7.77 -2.86
C ALA A 232 -11.88 -8.15 -1.46
N GLU A 233 -13.16 -8.51 -1.33
CA GLU A 233 -13.72 -8.95 -0.04
C GLU A 233 -13.02 -10.20 0.47
N GLN A 234 -12.78 -11.19 -0.39
CA GLN A 234 -12.08 -12.42 -0.01
C GLN A 234 -10.65 -12.12 0.47
N ALA A 235 -9.91 -11.25 -0.24
CA ALA A 235 -8.58 -10.81 0.18
C ALA A 235 -8.60 -10.10 1.54
N PHE A 236 -9.52 -9.15 1.76
CA PHE A 236 -9.63 -8.47 3.06
C PHE A 236 -10.06 -9.40 4.19
N ARG A 237 -10.91 -10.40 3.92
CA ARG A 237 -11.28 -11.43 4.89
C ARG A 237 -10.07 -12.27 5.28
N LEU A 238 -9.26 -12.70 4.30
CA LEU A 238 -8.00 -13.41 4.57
C LEU A 238 -7.02 -12.53 5.35
N ALA A 239 -6.90 -11.25 5.01
CA ALA A 239 -6.08 -10.29 5.76
C ALA A 239 -6.48 -10.23 7.24
N ASN A 240 -7.78 -10.15 7.50
CA ASN A 240 -8.36 -10.07 8.84
C ASN A 240 -8.31 -11.42 9.58
N GLU A 241 -8.33 -12.55 8.86
CA GLU A 241 -8.14 -13.88 9.43
C GLU A 241 -6.69 -14.07 9.91
N ILE A 242 -5.71 -13.65 9.09
CA ILE A 242 -4.29 -13.67 9.45
C ILE A 242 -4.02 -12.76 10.65
N CYS A 243 -4.56 -11.55 10.67
CA CYS A 243 -4.31 -10.57 11.72
C CYS A 243 -5.59 -9.79 12.07
N PRO A 244 -6.42 -10.28 13.01
CA PRO A 244 -7.71 -9.68 13.36
C PRO A 244 -7.59 -8.36 14.14
N TYR A 245 -6.37 -7.97 14.49
CA TYR A 245 -6.03 -6.72 15.16
C TYR A 245 -5.25 -5.74 14.27
N SER A 246 -5.01 -6.08 13.00
CA SER A 246 -4.42 -5.16 12.03
C SER A 246 -5.45 -4.06 11.70
N PRO A 247 -5.17 -2.78 12.01
CA PRO A 247 -6.11 -1.71 11.71
C PRO A 247 -6.46 -1.66 10.23
N GLU A 248 -5.47 -1.83 9.36
CA GLU A 248 -5.69 -1.80 7.92
C GLU A 248 -6.64 -2.90 7.43
N ALA A 249 -6.44 -4.14 7.87
CA ALA A 249 -7.30 -5.25 7.46
C ALA A 249 -8.74 -5.04 7.94
N VAL A 250 -8.91 -4.62 9.21
CA VAL A 250 -10.21 -4.34 9.82
C VAL A 250 -10.92 -3.19 9.09
N PHE A 251 -10.26 -2.04 8.95
CA PHE A 251 -10.86 -0.85 8.32
C PHE A 251 -11.18 -1.07 6.85
N ARG A 252 -10.30 -1.74 6.07
CA ARG A 252 -10.59 -2.00 4.65
C ARG A 252 -11.75 -2.96 4.45
N LEU A 253 -11.83 -4.04 5.23
CA LEU A 253 -12.97 -4.96 5.18
C LEU A 253 -14.28 -4.26 5.57
N VAL A 254 -14.27 -3.53 6.69
CA VAL A 254 -15.45 -2.80 7.18
C VAL A 254 -15.89 -1.74 6.17
N ASN A 255 -14.97 -0.95 5.62
CA ASN A 255 -15.29 0.08 4.63
C ASN A 255 -15.88 -0.51 3.35
N LEU A 256 -15.35 -1.64 2.87
CA LEU A 256 -15.92 -2.34 1.72
C LEU A 256 -17.35 -2.81 1.99
N LEU A 257 -17.59 -3.46 3.14
CA LEU A 257 -18.91 -3.94 3.53
C LEU A 257 -19.91 -2.79 3.72
N VAL A 258 -19.50 -1.72 4.38
CA VAL A 258 -20.32 -0.50 4.55
C VAL A 258 -20.65 0.14 3.21
N GLY A 259 -19.68 0.25 2.30
CA GLY A 259 -19.90 0.76 0.94
C GLY A 259 -20.90 -0.08 0.12
N GLN A 260 -21.05 -1.36 0.46
CA GLN A 260 -22.06 -2.27 -0.10
C GLN A 260 -23.38 -2.28 0.70
N ASN A 261 -23.57 -1.36 1.63
CA ASN A 261 -24.72 -1.31 2.54
C ASN A 261 -24.90 -2.58 3.43
N ARG A 262 -23.81 -3.31 3.68
CA ARG A 262 -23.77 -4.54 4.49
C ARG A 262 -23.28 -4.26 5.91
N ILE A 263 -23.89 -3.28 6.58
CA ILE A 263 -23.54 -2.87 7.95
C ILE A 263 -23.68 -4.04 8.94
N ALA A 264 -24.66 -4.94 8.71
CA ALA A 264 -24.85 -6.14 9.53
C ALA A 264 -23.66 -7.10 9.49
N ASP A 265 -22.92 -7.15 8.37
CA ASP A 265 -21.73 -7.99 8.21
C ASP A 265 -20.47 -7.27 8.71
N ALA A 266 -20.44 -5.94 8.65
CA ALA A 266 -19.32 -5.11 9.08
C ALA A 266 -19.18 -5.05 10.61
N LEU A 267 -20.31 -4.96 11.33
CA LEU A 267 -20.31 -4.80 12.79
C LEU A 267 -19.59 -5.94 13.53
N PRO A 268 -19.82 -7.24 13.23
CA PRO A 268 -19.10 -8.33 13.87
C PRO A 268 -17.57 -8.29 13.66
N VAL A 269 -17.10 -7.78 12.51
CA VAL A 269 -15.66 -7.62 12.24
C VAL A 269 -15.06 -6.61 13.21
N ALA A 270 -15.68 -5.43 13.34
CA ALA A 270 -15.23 -4.38 14.25
C ALA A 270 -15.35 -4.81 15.73
N GLU A 271 -16.42 -5.50 16.11
CA GLU A 271 -16.60 -6.02 17.48
C GLU A 271 -15.54 -7.06 17.84
N ASN A 272 -15.19 -7.94 16.91
CA ASN A 272 -14.09 -8.88 17.12
C ASN A 272 -12.74 -8.16 17.26
N ALA A 273 -12.47 -7.12 16.46
CA ALA A 273 -11.26 -6.33 16.59
C ALA A 273 -11.14 -5.66 17.97
N VAL A 274 -12.22 -5.12 18.53
CA VAL A 274 -12.26 -4.60 19.92
C VAL A 274 -12.04 -5.72 20.94
N LYS A 275 -12.58 -6.92 20.71
CA LYS A 275 -12.37 -8.06 21.62
C LYS A 275 -10.90 -8.48 21.69
N VAL A 276 -10.20 -8.46 20.56
CA VAL A 276 -8.78 -8.84 20.48
C VAL A 276 -7.86 -7.70 20.95
N GLU A 277 -8.20 -6.44 20.67
CA GLU A 277 -7.47 -5.24 21.10
C GLU A 277 -8.39 -4.23 21.84
N PRO A 278 -8.71 -4.48 23.12
CA PRO A 278 -9.66 -3.64 23.87
C PRO A 278 -9.24 -2.18 24.04
N GLU A 279 -7.93 -1.94 24.09
CA GLU A 279 -7.37 -0.60 24.31
C GLU A 279 -7.39 0.28 23.06
N ASN A 280 -7.54 -0.33 21.86
CA ASN A 280 -7.55 0.41 20.61
C ASN A 280 -8.80 1.31 20.51
N SER A 281 -8.60 2.62 20.67
CA SER A 281 -9.69 3.61 20.62
C SER A 281 -10.35 3.70 19.25
N GLN A 282 -9.59 3.47 18.16
CA GLN A 282 -10.11 3.54 16.80
C GLN A 282 -11.13 2.42 16.54
N PHE A 283 -10.87 1.21 17.02
CA PHE A 283 -11.82 0.09 16.90
C PHE A 283 -13.09 0.33 17.72
N ARG A 284 -12.95 0.88 18.94
CA ARG A 284 -14.12 1.28 19.75
C ARG A 284 -14.96 2.34 19.04
N SER A 285 -14.32 3.37 18.48
CA SER A 285 -15.00 4.38 17.68
C SER A 285 -15.69 3.79 16.44
N LEU A 286 -15.05 2.82 15.77
CA LEU A 286 -15.63 2.14 14.61
C LEU A 286 -16.91 1.38 14.97
N VAL A 287 -16.90 0.62 16.07
CA VAL A 287 -18.10 -0.10 16.56
C VAL A 287 -19.24 0.87 16.86
N GLU A 288 -18.95 1.98 17.54
CA GLU A 288 -19.98 2.98 17.88
C GLU A 288 -20.55 3.66 16.62
N GLN A 289 -19.73 3.92 15.60
CA GLN A 289 -20.19 4.42 14.31
C GLN A 289 -21.12 3.42 13.61
N LEU A 290 -20.71 2.15 13.50
CA LEU A 290 -21.51 1.11 12.85
C LEU A 290 -22.85 0.86 13.55
N LYS A 291 -22.87 0.91 14.90
CA LYS A 291 -24.12 0.80 15.68
C LYS A 291 -25.09 1.96 15.43
N LYS A 292 -24.58 3.17 15.16
CA LYS A 292 -25.41 4.32 14.78
C LYS A 292 -25.98 4.16 13.38
N MET A 293 -25.19 3.64 12.43
CA MET A 293 -25.63 3.43 11.05
C MET A 293 -26.66 2.30 10.89
N LYS A 294 -26.68 1.32 11.81
CA LYS A 294 -27.64 0.21 11.82
C LYS A 294 -29.04 0.61 12.31
N LYS A 295 -29.17 1.76 12.97
CA LYS A 295 -30.45 2.31 13.46
C LYS A 295 -31.17 3.05 12.35
#